data_AF-A0AA40A3F6-F1
#
_entry.id   AF-A0AA40A3F6-F1
#
_cell.length_a   1.000
_cell.length_b   1.000
_cell.length_c   1.000
_cell.angle_alpha   90.00
_cell.angle_beta   90.00
_cell.angle_gamma   90.00
#
_symmetry.space_group_name_H-M   'P 1'
#
loop_
_entity.id
_entity.type
_entity.pdbx_description
1 polymer ?
#
loop_
_entity_poly.entity_id
_entity_poly.type
_entity_poly.pdbx_seq_one_letter_code
_entity_poly.pdbx_strand_id
1 'polypeptide(L)'
;MTGKKKGPAQNLADPPITMVYPHLHQRVVDAILPHDLYPGSEPPVDGIVPAVKNSYSTFVVGTFSCLNCGCHKSGWGSGKVTIVIKGYYNNSYRAIVYGQRFKLCNTLGIMTLDEETYVDRVARRVKRWGGI
;
A
#
# COMPACT_ATOMS: atom_id res chain seq x y z
N MET A 1 34.25 20.35 -35.52
CA MET A 1 33.82 18.98 -35.14
C MET A 1 33.26 19.04 -33.74
N THR A 2 31.94 19.13 -33.63
CA THR A 2 31.20 19.44 -32.40
C THR A 2 31.08 18.21 -31.51
N GLY A 3 31.61 18.32 -30.29
CA GLY A 3 31.51 17.31 -29.25
C GLY A 3 30.08 17.13 -28.77
N LYS A 4 29.56 15.91 -28.92
CA LYS A 4 28.25 15.50 -28.40
C LYS A 4 28.39 15.16 -26.91
N LYS A 5 28.12 16.13 -26.03
CA LYS A 5 27.96 15.88 -24.59
C LYS A 5 26.73 14.99 -24.40
N LYS A 6 26.92 13.72 -24.03
CA LYS A 6 25.85 12.88 -23.48
C LYS A 6 25.50 13.44 -22.10
N GLY A 7 24.34 14.07 -21.97
CA GLY A 7 23.77 14.42 -20.67
C GLY A 7 23.52 13.15 -19.84
N PRO A 8 23.51 13.23 -18.50
CA PRO A 8 23.30 12.07 -17.67
C PRO A 8 21.87 11.57 -17.91
N ALA A 9 21.74 10.29 -18.29
CA ALA A 9 20.47 9.60 -18.31
C ALA A 9 19.91 9.64 -16.88
N GLN A 10 18.84 10.40 -16.68
CA GLN A 10 18.12 10.41 -15.42
C GLN A 10 17.59 8.98 -15.21
N ASN A 11 18.12 8.28 -14.22
CA ASN A 11 17.55 7.03 -13.71
C ASN A 11 16.14 7.34 -13.20
N LEU A 12 15.15 7.31 -14.08
CA LEU A 12 13.75 7.29 -13.68
C LEU A 12 13.51 5.87 -13.14
N ALA A 13 13.76 5.69 -11.84
CA ALA A 13 13.40 4.46 -11.17
C ALA A 13 11.94 4.14 -11.48
N ASP A 14 11.66 2.90 -11.88
CA ASP A 14 10.28 2.45 -12.13
C ASP A 14 9.37 2.88 -10.97
N PRO A 15 8.15 3.37 -11.25
CA PRO A 15 7.24 3.78 -10.20
C PRO A 15 7.03 2.63 -9.22
N PRO A 16 6.92 2.94 -7.90
CA PRO A 16 6.72 1.91 -6.90
C PRO A 16 5.42 1.17 -7.18
N ILE A 17 5.49 -0.16 -7.09
CA ILE A 17 4.33 -1.00 -7.30
C ILE A 17 3.44 -0.87 -6.07
N THR A 18 2.19 -0.47 -6.28
CA THR A 18 1.22 -0.22 -5.21
C THR A 18 0.00 -1.11 -5.38
N MET A 19 -0.56 -1.54 -4.26
CA MET A 19 -1.72 -2.43 -4.18
C MET A 19 -2.73 -1.84 -3.21
N VAL A 20 -4.02 -2.01 -3.50
CA VAL A 20 -5.15 -1.66 -2.63
C VAL A 20 -5.98 -2.92 -2.38
N TYR A 21 -6.68 -2.97 -1.26
CA TYR A 21 -7.44 -4.15 -0.82
C TYR A 21 -8.92 -3.83 -0.55
N PRO A 22 -9.73 -3.46 -1.58
CA PRO A 22 -11.12 -3.04 -1.38
C PRO A 22 -12.01 -4.11 -0.73
N HIS A 23 -11.71 -5.40 -0.95
CA HIS A 23 -12.44 -6.51 -0.33
C HIS A 23 -12.28 -6.56 1.20
N LEU A 24 -11.28 -5.89 1.77
CA LEU A 24 -11.09 -5.76 3.21
C LEU A 24 -11.80 -4.53 3.81
N HIS A 25 -12.39 -3.67 2.98
CA HIS A 25 -13.05 -2.44 3.44
C HIS A 25 -14.12 -2.75 4.50
N GLN A 26 -15.00 -3.72 4.24
CA GLN A 26 -16.06 -4.07 5.19
C GLN A 26 -15.48 -4.50 6.54
N ARG A 27 -14.42 -5.31 6.55
CA ARG A 27 -13.76 -5.72 7.80
C ARG A 27 -13.12 -4.56 8.56
N VAL A 28 -12.62 -3.55 7.85
CA VAL A 28 -12.13 -2.31 8.48
C VAL A 28 -13.29 -1.52 9.07
N VAL A 29 -14.42 -1.40 8.36
CA VAL A 29 -15.64 -0.75 8.85
C VAL A 29 -16.14 -1.46 10.11
N ASP A 30 -16.28 -2.78 10.09
CA ASP A 30 -16.72 -3.56 11.24
C ASP A 30 -15.82 -3.36 12.47
N ALA A 31 -14.50 -3.20 12.26
CA ALA A 31 -13.54 -2.96 13.33
C ALA A 31 -13.64 -1.56 13.97
N ILE A 32 -14.25 -0.58 13.30
CA ILE A 32 -14.41 0.81 13.77
C ILE A 32 -15.83 1.17 14.17
N LEU A 33 -16.85 0.47 13.65
CA LEU A 33 -18.28 0.68 13.98
C LEU A 33 -18.59 0.80 15.48
N PRO A 34 -17.95 0.03 16.39
CA PRO A 34 -18.19 0.17 17.83
C PRO A 34 -17.83 1.54 18.43
N HIS A 35 -17.29 2.46 17.64
CA HIS A 35 -16.86 3.79 18.07
C HIS A 35 -17.54 4.92 17.27
N ASP A 36 -18.68 4.64 16.65
CA ASP A 36 -19.48 5.59 15.86
C ASP A 36 -18.71 6.29 14.72
N LEU A 37 -17.67 5.63 14.22
CA LEU A 37 -16.93 6.08 13.05
C LEU A 37 -17.50 5.42 11.79
N TYR A 38 -17.96 6.25 10.86
CA TYR A 38 -18.48 5.83 9.57
C TYR A 38 -17.57 6.38 8.46
N PRO A 39 -16.61 5.58 7.97
CA PRO A 39 -15.79 6.03 6.86
C PRO A 39 -16.68 6.16 5.62
N GLY A 40 -16.50 7.23 4.87
CA GLY A 40 -17.05 7.30 3.52
C GLY A 40 -16.47 6.21 2.62
N SER A 41 -17.16 5.89 1.53
CA SER A 41 -16.67 4.96 0.51
C SER A 41 -15.24 5.30 0.09
N GLU A 42 -14.41 4.28 -0.13
CA GLU A 42 -13.05 4.50 -0.63
C GLU A 42 -13.13 5.31 -1.94
N PRO A 43 -12.28 6.35 -2.11
CA PRO A 43 -12.29 7.12 -3.34
C PRO A 43 -12.02 6.21 -4.55
N PRO A 44 -12.61 6.49 -5.73
CA PRO A 44 -12.34 5.72 -6.94
C PRO A 44 -10.85 5.77 -7.33
N VAL A 45 -10.31 4.66 -7.83
CA VAL A 45 -8.90 4.56 -8.27
C VAL A 45 -8.64 5.56 -9.40
N ASP A 46 -9.58 5.61 -10.36
CA ASP A 46 -9.59 6.54 -11.48
C ASP A 46 -10.69 7.59 -11.26
N GLY A 47 -10.30 8.85 -11.03
CA GLY A 47 -11.25 9.94 -10.79
C GLY A 47 -10.70 11.08 -9.94
N ILE A 48 -11.56 12.06 -9.65
CA ILE A 48 -11.22 13.17 -8.76
C ILE A 48 -11.12 12.61 -7.33
N VAL A 49 -9.89 12.48 -6.85
CA VAL A 49 -9.63 12.08 -5.47
C VAL A 49 -9.82 13.31 -4.58
N PRO A 50 -10.59 13.22 -3.47
CA PRO A 50 -10.72 14.31 -2.51
C PRO A 50 -9.35 14.76 -1.98
N ALA A 51 -9.28 15.98 -1.45
CA ALA A 51 -8.05 16.45 -0.81
C ALA A 51 -7.70 15.56 0.40
N VAL A 52 -6.41 15.19 0.50
CA VAL A 52 -5.89 14.42 1.62
C VAL A 52 -5.88 15.30 2.86
N LYS A 53 -6.58 14.87 3.92
CA LYS A 53 -6.61 15.54 5.23
C LYS A 53 -5.42 15.08 6.08
N ASN A 54 -5.10 13.79 6.04
CA ASN A 54 -4.03 13.19 6.83
C ASN A 54 -3.41 12.00 6.10
N SER A 55 -2.17 11.69 6.46
CA SER A 55 -1.40 10.57 5.89
C SER A 55 -0.58 9.93 6.99
N TYR A 56 -0.51 8.59 7.00
CA TYR A 56 0.27 7.85 7.97
C TYR A 56 0.90 6.61 7.34
N SER A 57 2.21 6.46 7.53
CA SER A 57 2.98 5.31 7.08
C SER A 57 3.24 4.34 8.25
N THR A 58 3.07 3.05 8.00
CA THR A 58 3.39 1.98 8.95
C THR A 58 3.70 0.69 8.20
N PHE A 59 3.68 -0.44 8.91
CA PHE A 59 3.97 -1.75 8.34
C PHE A 59 2.83 -2.74 8.61
N VAL A 60 2.54 -3.56 7.61
CA VAL A 60 1.71 -4.76 7.68
C VAL A 60 2.57 -5.98 7.41
N VAL A 61 2.04 -7.16 7.74
CA VAL A 61 2.71 -8.42 7.47
C VAL A 61 2.29 -8.92 6.09
N GLY A 62 3.23 -9.50 5.36
CA GLY A 62 2.97 -10.09 4.07
C GLY A 62 4.10 -11.02 3.64
N THR A 63 3.76 -11.97 2.80
CA THR A 63 4.69 -12.91 2.19
C THR A 63 4.75 -12.67 0.69
N PHE A 64 5.93 -12.84 0.10
CA PHE A 64 6.16 -12.66 -1.33
C PHE A 64 6.59 -13.96 -1.97
N SER A 65 5.93 -14.33 -3.06
CA SER A 65 6.28 -15.47 -3.90
C SER A 65 6.84 -15.00 -5.24
N CYS A 66 7.90 -15.64 -5.72
CA CYS A 66 8.46 -15.36 -7.04
C CYS A 66 7.79 -16.27 -8.08
N LEU A 67 7.35 -15.69 -9.19
CA LEU A 67 6.80 -16.45 -10.33
C LEU A 67 7.87 -16.98 -11.28
N ASN A 68 9.10 -16.47 -11.19
CA ASN A 68 10.17 -16.95 -12.06
C ASN A 68 10.62 -18.35 -11.61
N CYS A 69 10.28 -19.37 -12.39
CA CYS A 69 10.62 -20.77 -12.11
C CYS A 69 12.14 -21.03 -12.07
N GLY A 70 12.96 -20.16 -12.66
CA GLY A 70 14.43 -20.18 -12.53
C GLY A 70 14.96 -19.45 -11.29
N CYS A 71 14.10 -18.83 -10.49
CA CYS A 71 14.48 -18.20 -9.24
C CYS A 71 14.48 -19.25 -8.13
N HIS A 72 15.67 -19.68 -7.71
CA HIS A 72 15.85 -20.68 -6.65
C HIS A 72 15.46 -20.20 -5.24
N LYS A 73 15.03 -18.95 -5.08
CA LYS A 73 14.47 -18.50 -3.80
C LYS A 73 13.00 -18.89 -3.74
N SER A 74 12.69 -19.90 -2.92
CA SER A 74 11.37 -20.04 -2.31
C SER A 74 11.00 -18.69 -1.69
N GLY A 75 9.72 -18.31 -1.78
CA GLY A 75 9.23 -17.01 -1.32
C GLY A 75 9.72 -16.58 0.08
N TRP A 76 9.60 -15.30 0.38
CA TRP A 76 10.07 -14.73 1.66
C TRP A 76 8.96 -13.96 2.36
N GLY A 77 8.83 -14.13 3.68
CA GLY A 77 8.01 -13.27 4.52
C GLY A 77 8.79 -11.99 4.84
N SER A 78 8.28 -10.82 4.46
CA SER A 78 9.01 -9.59 4.77
C SER A 78 8.80 -9.12 6.21
N GLY A 79 7.74 -9.57 6.88
CA GLY A 79 7.32 -9.09 8.21
C GLY A 79 7.06 -7.57 8.30
N LYS A 80 7.46 -6.80 7.29
CA LYS A 80 7.44 -5.34 7.19
C LYS A 80 7.19 -4.94 5.74
N VAL A 81 5.92 -4.97 5.35
CA VAL A 81 5.46 -4.38 4.10
C VAL A 81 4.97 -2.97 4.40
N THR A 82 5.52 -1.97 3.72
CA THR A 82 5.09 -0.58 3.91
C THR A 82 3.64 -0.40 3.47
N ILE A 83 2.84 0.20 4.33
CA ILE A 83 1.49 0.65 4.04
C ILE A 83 1.40 2.15 4.31
N VAL A 84 0.77 2.90 3.40
CA VAL A 84 0.42 4.30 3.58
C VAL A 84 -1.08 4.42 3.62
N ILE A 85 -1.60 4.88 4.75
CA ILE A 85 -3.01 5.13 4.98
C ILE A 85 -3.23 6.63 4.79
N LYS A 86 -4.13 7.00 3.90
CA LYS A 86 -4.55 8.37 3.64
C LYS A 86 -6.00 8.53 4.08
N GLY A 87 -6.29 9.54 4.89
CA GLY A 87 -7.66 9.96 5.19
C GLY A 87 -7.98 11.28 4.49
N TYR A 88 -9.24 11.41 4.12
CA TYR A 88 -9.73 12.49 3.26
C TYR A 88 -10.74 13.37 3.99
N TYR A 89 -10.99 14.58 3.47
CA TYR A 89 -11.94 15.51 4.09
C TYR A 89 -13.40 15.02 4.11
N ASN A 90 -13.76 14.08 3.23
CA ASN A 90 -15.09 13.44 3.20
C ASN A 90 -15.19 12.24 4.16
N ASN A 91 -14.31 12.13 5.16
CA ASN A 91 -14.20 11.01 6.10
C ASN A 91 -13.94 9.64 5.46
N SER A 92 -13.59 9.57 4.16
CA SER A 92 -13.11 8.32 3.56
C SER A 92 -11.63 8.09 3.88
N TYR A 93 -11.17 6.86 3.65
CA TYR A 93 -9.75 6.53 3.69
C TYR A 93 -9.33 5.74 2.44
N ARG A 94 -8.03 5.69 2.18
CA ARG A 94 -7.41 4.76 1.24
C ARG A 94 -6.12 4.22 1.85
N ALA A 95 -5.96 2.91 1.81
CA ALA A 95 -4.78 2.23 2.31
C ALA A 95 -4.00 1.61 1.14
N ILE A 96 -2.79 2.12 0.92
CA ILE A 96 -1.91 1.78 -0.20
C ILE A 96 -0.77 0.91 0.34
N VAL A 97 -0.69 -0.34 -0.09
CA VAL A 97 0.38 -1.27 0.28
C VAL A 97 1.44 -1.30 -0.81
N TYR A 98 2.70 -1.20 -0.44
CA TYR A 98 3.81 -1.19 -1.39
C TYR A 98 4.32 -2.60 -1.64
N GLY A 99 4.23 -3.04 -2.90
CA GLY A 99 4.79 -4.30 -3.36
C GLY A 99 6.31 -4.27 -3.35
N GLN A 100 6.93 -5.46 -3.34
CA GLN A 100 8.37 -5.63 -3.28
C GLN A 100 8.87 -6.48 -4.46
N ARG A 101 10.06 -6.15 -4.97
CA ARG A 101 10.74 -6.89 -6.03
C ARG A 101 11.74 -7.87 -5.43
N PHE A 102 11.91 -9.01 -6.09
CA PHE A 102 12.95 -9.97 -5.74
C PHE A 102 14.32 -9.44 -6.18
N LYS A 103 15.29 -9.36 -5.27
CA LYS A 103 16.64 -8.83 -5.56
C LYS A 103 17.37 -9.60 -6.68
N LEU A 104 17.15 -10.91 -6.79
CA LEU A 104 17.89 -11.77 -7.72
C LEU A 104 17.39 -11.67 -9.16
N CYS A 105 16.07 -11.70 -9.36
CA CYS A 105 15.46 -11.73 -10.68
C CYS A 105 14.77 -10.41 -11.07
N ASN A 106 14.76 -9.42 -10.17
CA ASN A 106 14.10 -8.12 -10.32
C ASN A 106 12.58 -8.20 -10.66
N THR A 107 11.99 -9.38 -10.56
CA THR A 107 10.56 -9.59 -10.81
C THR A 107 9.74 -9.09 -9.64
N LEU A 108 8.55 -8.57 -9.92
CA LEU A 108 7.55 -8.29 -8.91
C LEU A 108 7.17 -9.59 -8.18
N GLY A 109 7.26 -9.58 -6.85
CA GLY A 109 6.73 -10.68 -6.05
C GLY A 109 5.20 -10.62 -6.01
N ILE A 110 4.54 -11.77 -6.11
CA ILE A 110 3.13 -11.88 -5.72
C ILE A 110 3.09 -11.74 -4.21
N MET A 111 2.38 -10.72 -3.72
CA MET A 111 2.19 -10.50 -2.30
C MET A 111 0.92 -11.20 -1.82
N THR A 112 1.07 -12.03 -0.81
CA THR A 112 -0.02 -12.47 0.05
C THR A 112 0.01 -11.60 1.30
N LEU A 113 -1.01 -10.78 1.48
CA LEU A 113 -1.15 -9.87 2.61
C LEU A 113 -1.72 -10.63 3.81
N ASP A 114 -1.17 -10.38 4.99
CA ASP A 114 -1.83 -10.78 6.24
C ASP A 114 -2.99 -9.81 6.50
N GLU A 115 -4.20 -10.29 6.24
CA GLU A 115 -5.40 -9.46 6.28
C GLU A 115 -5.74 -8.97 7.69
N GLU A 116 -5.39 -9.74 8.74
CA GLU A 116 -5.64 -9.33 10.13
C GLU A 116 -4.78 -8.12 10.51
N THR A 117 -3.48 -8.18 10.21
CA THR A 117 -2.58 -7.05 10.47
C THR A 117 -2.96 -5.83 9.62
N TYR A 118 -3.45 -6.02 8.40
CA TYR A 118 -3.99 -4.93 7.60
C TYR A 118 -5.18 -4.27 8.27
N VAL A 119 -6.22 -5.05 8.62
CA VAL A 119 -7.45 -4.54 9.22
C VAL A 119 -7.13 -3.81 10.53
N ASP A 120 -6.31 -4.40 11.39
CA ASP A 120 -5.88 -3.81 12.66
C ASP A 120 -5.11 -2.48 12.47
N ARG A 121 -4.17 -2.43 11.53
CA ARG A 121 -3.37 -1.21 11.28
C ARG A 121 -4.21 -0.08 10.69
N VAL A 122 -5.09 -0.40 9.75
CA VAL A 122 -5.98 0.58 9.11
C VAL A 122 -7.02 1.07 10.11
N ALA A 123 -7.74 0.18 10.78
CA ALA A 123 -8.77 0.53 11.76
C ALA A 123 -8.19 1.36 12.91
N ARG A 124 -7.05 0.97 13.49
CA ARG A 124 -6.38 1.73 14.55
C ARG A 124 -6.03 3.15 14.09
N ARG A 125 -5.65 3.33 12.83
CA ARG A 125 -5.31 4.66 12.31
C ARG A 125 -6.55 5.53 12.11
N VAL A 126 -7.61 4.95 11.55
CA VAL A 126 -8.89 5.65 11.37
C VAL A 126 -9.46 6.07 12.73
N LYS A 127 -9.44 5.18 13.73
CA LYS A 127 -9.81 5.49 15.13
C LYS A 127 -9.06 6.70 15.69
N ARG A 128 -7.73 6.68 15.57
CA ARG A 128 -6.88 7.79 16.05
C ARG A 128 -7.21 9.13 15.37
N TRP A 129 -7.57 9.12 14.10
CA TRP A 129 -8.00 10.36 13.41
C TRP A 129 -9.41 10.82 13.81
N GLY A 130 -10.25 9.90 14.26
CA GLY A 130 -11.56 10.17 14.85
C GLY A 130 -11.53 10.59 16.33
N GLY A 131 -10.35 10.60 16.97
CA GLY A 131 -10.19 11.02 18.37
C GLY A 131 -10.30 9.90 19.40
N ILE A 132 -10.21 8.64 18.97
CA ILE A 132 -10.19 7.43 19.81
C ILE A 132 -8.75 6.90 19.89
#